data_AF-A0A921SZ80-F1
#
_entry.id   AF-A0A921SZ80-F1
#
_cell.length_a   1.000
_cell.length_b   1.000
_cell.length_c   1.000
_cell.angle_alpha   90.00
_cell.angle_beta   90.00
_cell.angle_gamma   90.00
#
_symmetry.space_group_name_H-M   'P 1'
#
loop_
_entity.id
_entity.type
_entity.pdbx_description
1 polymer ?
#
loop_
_entity_poly.entity_id
_entity_poly.type
_entity_poly.pdbx_seq_one_letter_code
_entity_poly.pdbx_strand_id
1 'polypeptide(L)'
;MAIKTKYLIGERFKNNDGFEYEIIGYCESNRKRKVKFDSGYETILSTNSIIKGNMKDFGRATVFGVGIIGFKNASNHPLYWRWVNMIGRCYSEKHIHYKSYGAKGIKVEPYLMNFKNYVEFISTLDNYSELLKYPNEWQIDKDIKNDSCNNYFRENIKIVRKEDNLEEENSRKRFKIKMIDENGNIIKVFESITVAEKETGIHRGNIARAVRGQSKTAGGYRWEKA
;
A
#
# COMPACT_ATOMS: atom_id res chain seq x y z
N MET A 1 15.25 44.30 -31.04
CA MET A 1 13.99 44.44 -30.27
C MET A 1 14.02 43.46 -29.11
N ALA A 2 13.96 43.92 -27.87
CA ALA A 2 13.79 43.03 -26.72
C ALA A 2 12.47 42.27 -26.87
N ILE A 3 12.50 40.94 -26.83
CA ILE A 3 11.29 40.11 -26.85
C ILE A 3 10.51 40.46 -25.57
N LYS A 4 9.45 41.28 -25.69
CA LYS A 4 8.50 41.51 -24.61
C LYS A 4 7.94 40.16 -24.17
N THR A 5 8.43 39.66 -23.06
CA THR A 5 8.09 38.35 -22.54
C THR A 5 6.80 38.50 -21.75
N LYS A 6 5.67 38.08 -22.34
CA LYS A 6 4.38 38.03 -21.64
C LYS A 6 4.47 36.97 -20.53
N TYR A 7 3.92 37.21 -19.34
CA TYR A 7 4.00 36.32 -18.16
C TYR A 7 5.40 36.26 -17.55
N LEU A 8 5.66 37.17 -16.60
CA LEU A 8 6.94 37.35 -15.93
C LEU A 8 7.05 36.48 -14.68
N ILE A 9 8.28 36.13 -14.30
CA ILE A 9 8.54 35.43 -13.04
C ILE A 9 8.02 36.27 -11.86
N GLY A 10 7.37 35.61 -10.90
CA GLY A 10 6.73 36.24 -9.74
C GLY A 10 5.28 36.69 -9.98
N GLU A 11 4.81 36.72 -11.23
CA GLU A 11 3.40 37.01 -11.49
C GLU A 11 2.51 35.86 -11.02
N ARG A 12 1.42 36.22 -10.33
CA ARG A 12 0.41 35.29 -9.82
C ARG A 12 -0.86 35.36 -10.65
N PHE A 13 -1.48 34.21 -10.84
CA PHE A 13 -2.69 34.02 -11.63
C PHE A 13 -3.64 33.08 -10.90
N LYS A 14 -4.91 33.11 -11.31
CA LYS A 14 -5.96 32.21 -10.86
C LYS A 14 -6.54 31.49 -12.06
N ASN A 15 -6.68 30.17 -12.00
CA ASN A 15 -7.29 29.37 -13.06
C ASN A 15 -8.84 29.41 -12.98
N ASN A 16 -9.51 28.73 -13.91
CA ASN A 16 -10.98 28.67 -13.96
C ASN A 16 -11.60 27.93 -12.77
N ASP A 17 -10.84 27.05 -12.12
CA ASP A 17 -11.26 26.32 -10.91
C ASP A 17 -11.00 27.12 -9.62
N GLY A 18 -10.46 28.35 -9.73
CA GLY A 18 -10.14 29.21 -8.60
C GLY A 18 -8.80 28.92 -7.92
N PHE A 19 -7.97 28.04 -8.47
CA PHE A 19 -6.64 27.71 -7.94
C PHE A 19 -5.61 28.76 -8.35
N GLU A 20 -4.83 29.21 -7.37
CA GLU A 20 -3.77 30.18 -7.56
C GLU A 20 -2.43 29.51 -7.88
N TYR A 21 -1.66 30.17 -8.74
CA TYR A 21 -0.33 29.74 -9.13
C TYR A 21 0.56 30.92 -9.50
N GLU A 22 1.85 30.72 -9.36
CA GLU A 22 2.91 31.68 -9.66
C GLU A 22 3.76 31.20 -10.84
N ILE A 23 4.21 32.12 -11.68
CA ILE A 23 5.26 31.85 -12.67
C ILE A 23 6.61 31.79 -11.95
N ILE A 24 7.21 30.61 -11.86
CA ILE A 24 8.48 30.37 -11.15
C ILE A 24 9.68 30.23 -12.08
N GLY A 25 9.48 30.23 -13.40
CA GLY A 25 10.59 30.13 -14.33
C GLY A 25 10.22 30.15 -15.81
N TYR A 26 11.23 30.37 -16.63
CA TYR A 26 11.16 30.27 -18.08
C TYR A 26 11.60 28.89 -18.57
N CYS A 27 11.14 28.51 -19.76
CA CYS A 27 11.58 27.31 -20.46
C CYS A 27 12.31 27.73 -21.74
N GLU A 28 12.99 26.78 -22.41
CA GLU A 28 13.64 27.01 -23.71
C GLU A 28 12.67 27.63 -24.75
N SER A 29 11.42 27.15 -24.77
CA SER A 29 10.37 27.74 -25.58
C SER A 29 9.76 28.97 -24.89
N ASN A 30 9.80 30.11 -25.56
CA ASN A 30 9.12 31.34 -25.10
C ASN A 30 7.58 31.20 -24.98
N ARG A 31 7.00 30.13 -25.57
CA ARG A 31 5.58 29.78 -25.46
C ARG A 31 5.25 28.95 -24.22
N LYS A 32 6.22 28.69 -23.34
CA LYS A 32 6.04 27.90 -22.13
C LYS A 32 6.56 28.62 -20.88
N ARG A 33 5.93 28.36 -19.74
CA ARG A 33 6.35 28.83 -18.42
C ARG A 33 6.35 27.68 -17.43
N LYS A 34 7.34 27.66 -16.55
CA LYS A 34 7.30 26.83 -15.34
C LYS A 34 6.45 27.57 -14.31
N VAL A 35 5.47 26.87 -13.74
CA VAL A 35 4.54 27.43 -12.76
C VAL A 35 4.49 26.56 -11.51
N LYS A 36 4.13 27.16 -10.39
CA LYS A 36 3.88 26.47 -9.13
C LYS A 36 2.52 26.88 -8.58
N PHE A 37 1.64 25.92 -8.36
CA PHE A 37 0.38 26.14 -7.66
C PHE A 37 0.62 26.29 -6.16
N ASP A 38 -0.29 26.94 -5.46
CA ASP A 38 -0.23 27.08 -3.99
C ASP A 38 -0.27 25.74 -3.25
N SER A 39 -0.79 24.68 -3.89
CA SER A 39 -0.67 23.30 -3.40
C SER A 39 0.77 22.76 -3.37
N GLY A 40 1.72 23.49 -3.95
CA GLY A 40 3.09 23.06 -4.19
C GLY A 40 3.30 22.32 -5.52
N TYR A 41 2.25 22.06 -6.30
CA TYR A 41 2.38 21.37 -7.59
C TYR A 41 3.11 22.24 -8.62
N GLU A 42 4.21 21.71 -9.14
CA GLU A 42 4.98 22.35 -10.21
C GLU A 42 4.67 21.70 -11.56
N THR A 43 4.48 22.53 -12.58
CA THR A 43 4.25 22.05 -13.95
C THR A 43 4.71 23.06 -15.00
N ILE A 44 4.72 22.65 -16.26
CA ILE A 44 5.00 23.51 -17.40
C ILE A 44 3.71 23.77 -18.15
N LEU A 45 3.34 25.04 -18.26
CA LEU A 45 2.16 25.48 -19.00
C LEU A 45 2.56 26.18 -20.28
N SER A 46 1.75 25.98 -21.33
CA SER A 46 1.82 26.85 -22.50
C SER A 46 1.24 28.23 -22.15
N THR A 47 1.70 29.29 -22.82
CA THR A 47 1.10 30.63 -22.68
C THR A 47 -0.39 30.63 -23.06
N ASN A 48 -0.79 29.77 -24.00
CA ASN A 48 -2.21 29.57 -24.34
C ASN A 48 -3.00 28.91 -23.20
N SER A 49 -2.41 27.96 -22.47
CA SER A 49 -3.06 27.38 -21.29
C SER A 49 -3.26 28.43 -20.21
N ILE A 50 -2.25 29.28 -19.95
CA ILE A 50 -2.35 30.41 -19.01
C ILE A 50 -3.50 31.34 -19.40
N ILE A 51 -3.63 31.68 -20.68
CA ILE A 51 -4.74 32.51 -21.20
C ILE A 51 -6.10 31.85 -20.96
N LYS A 52 -6.20 30.54 -21.24
CA LYS A 52 -7.47 29.80 -21.16
C LYS A 52 -7.88 29.43 -19.74
N GLY A 53 -6.95 29.42 -18.78
CA GLY A 53 -7.23 29.08 -17.39
C GLY A 53 -7.66 27.62 -17.15
N ASN A 54 -7.51 26.70 -18.10
CA ASN A 54 -8.10 25.35 -18.07
C ASN A 54 -7.13 24.23 -17.60
N MET A 55 -6.20 24.57 -16.74
CA MET A 55 -5.20 23.66 -16.16
C MET A 55 -5.68 23.11 -14.81
N LYS A 56 -5.36 21.85 -14.52
CA LYS A 56 -5.64 21.23 -13.21
C LYS A 56 -4.45 21.35 -12.26
N ASP A 57 -4.76 21.51 -10.98
CA ASP A 57 -3.79 21.40 -9.90
C ASP A 57 -3.75 19.96 -9.36
N PHE A 58 -2.67 19.24 -9.67
CA PHE A 58 -2.49 17.84 -9.23
C PHE A 58 -1.83 17.72 -7.84
N GLY A 59 -1.49 18.83 -7.18
CA GLY A 59 -0.91 18.84 -5.83
C GLY A 59 -1.95 18.76 -4.71
N ARG A 60 -3.23 18.82 -5.06
CA ARG A 60 -4.33 18.76 -4.10
C ARG A 60 -4.59 17.31 -3.67
N ALA A 61 -4.98 17.15 -2.40
CA ALA A 61 -5.44 15.89 -1.85
C ALA A 61 -6.87 15.60 -2.34
N THR A 62 -7.01 14.73 -3.34
CA THR A 62 -8.31 14.39 -3.96
C THR A 62 -8.70 12.93 -3.76
N VAL A 63 -7.73 12.05 -3.54
CA VAL A 63 -7.99 10.60 -3.39
C VAL A 63 -8.35 10.32 -1.93
N PHE A 64 -9.60 9.99 -1.68
CA PHE A 64 -10.18 9.84 -0.33
C PHE A 64 -9.93 11.06 0.59
N GLY A 65 -9.81 12.26 -0.01
CA GLY A 65 -9.57 13.51 0.72
C GLY A 65 -8.15 13.69 1.29
N VAL A 66 -7.26 12.71 1.10
CA VAL A 66 -5.91 12.73 1.72
C VAL A 66 -4.78 12.42 0.73
N GLY A 67 -5.06 11.67 -0.34
CA GLY A 67 -4.06 11.27 -1.34
C GLY A 67 -3.91 12.32 -2.46
N ILE A 68 -2.67 12.68 -2.74
CA ILE A 68 -2.27 13.63 -3.79
C ILE A 68 -1.84 12.86 -5.04
N ILE A 69 -2.34 13.25 -6.22
CA ILE A 69 -2.02 12.55 -7.48
C ILE A 69 -0.63 12.94 -8.00
N GLY A 70 -0.25 14.21 -7.89
CA GLY A 70 1.08 14.71 -8.19
C GLY A 70 1.43 14.91 -9.67
N PHE A 71 0.68 14.33 -10.62
CA PHE A 71 0.89 14.53 -12.06
C PHE A 71 -0.32 14.16 -12.94
N LYS A 72 -0.31 14.65 -14.19
CA LYS A 72 -1.35 14.38 -15.18
C LYS A 72 -1.32 12.92 -15.65
N ASN A 73 -2.50 12.31 -15.87
CA ASN A 73 -2.66 10.94 -16.36
C ASN A 73 -2.11 9.84 -15.42
N ALA A 74 -1.99 10.12 -14.12
CA ALA A 74 -1.53 9.17 -13.13
C ALA A 74 -2.30 7.84 -13.11
N SER A 75 -3.59 7.85 -13.46
CA SER A 75 -4.43 6.65 -13.53
C SER A 75 -3.94 5.60 -14.54
N ASN A 76 -3.11 6.00 -15.49
CA ASN A 76 -2.54 5.09 -16.50
C ASN A 76 -1.29 4.37 -15.97
N HIS A 77 -0.73 4.81 -14.83
CA HIS A 77 0.46 4.18 -14.27
C HIS A 77 0.10 2.83 -13.63
N PRO A 78 0.87 1.75 -13.84
CA PRO A 78 0.56 0.40 -13.33
C PRO A 78 0.36 0.32 -11.82
N LEU A 79 1.01 1.20 -11.07
CA LEU A 79 0.90 1.26 -9.60
C LEU A 79 -0.29 2.06 -9.08
N TYR A 80 -1.05 2.76 -9.93
CA TYR A 80 -2.07 3.71 -9.48
C TYR A 80 -3.13 3.05 -8.60
N TRP A 81 -3.74 1.96 -9.07
CA TRP A 81 -4.78 1.29 -8.29
C TRP A 81 -4.25 0.59 -7.04
N ARG A 82 -2.98 0.18 -7.02
CA ARG A 82 -2.33 -0.35 -5.80
C ARG A 82 -2.21 0.75 -4.74
N TRP A 83 -1.76 1.93 -5.16
CA TRP A 83 -1.67 3.10 -4.30
C TRP A 83 -3.04 3.59 -3.84
N VAL A 84 -4.04 3.69 -4.73
CA VAL A 84 -5.42 4.05 -4.36
C VAL A 84 -5.97 3.08 -3.32
N ASN A 85 -5.83 1.77 -3.51
CA ASN A 85 -6.27 0.77 -2.52
C ASN A 85 -5.49 0.89 -1.19
N MET A 86 -4.20 1.24 -1.23
CA MET A 86 -3.40 1.51 -0.03
C MET A 86 -3.94 2.71 0.75
N ILE A 87 -4.24 3.83 0.08
CA ILE A 87 -4.83 5.00 0.73
C ILE A 87 -6.24 4.68 1.26
N GLY A 88 -7.06 4.01 0.43
CA GLY A 88 -8.45 3.69 0.74
C GLY A 88 -8.60 2.86 2.01
N ARG A 89 -7.84 1.77 2.15
CA ARG A 89 -7.90 0.94 3.37
C ARG A 89 -7.45 1.66 4.63
N CYS A 90 -6.58 2.67 4.52
CA CYS A 90 -6.09 3.42 5.69
C CYS A 90 -7.00 4.60 6.07
N TYR A 91 -7.65 5.25 5.11
CA TYR A 91 -8.28 6.56 5.37
C TYR A 91 -9.75 6.67 4.93
N SER A 92 -10.33 5.65 4.28
CA SER A 92 -11.74 5.68 3.88
C SER A 92 -12.55 4.70 4.72
N GLU A 93 -13.43 5.21 5.59
CA GLU A 93 -14.34 4.40 6.42
C GLU A 93 -15.25 3.48 5.60
N LYS A 94 -15.53 3.84 4.34
CA LYS A 94 -16.33 3.06 3.40
C LYS A 94 -15.56 1.92 2.74
N HIS A 95 -14.24 1.87 2.88
CA HIS A 95 -13.42 0.84 2.27
C HIS A 95 -13.59 -0.50 2.99
N ILE A 96 -13.75 -1.60 2.25
CA ILE A 96 -14.02 -2.95 2.80
C ILE A 96 -12.98 -3.38 3.86
N HIS A 97 -11.72 -2.97 3.68
CA HIS A 97 -10.63 -3.30 4.60
C HIS A 97 -10.36 -2.24 5.69
N TYR A 98 -11.14 -1.16 5.78
CA TYR A 98 -10.88 -0.08 6.73
C TYR A 98 -10.81 -0.56 8.20
N LYS A 99 -11.72 -1.46 8.59
CA LYS A 99 -11.76 -2.05 9.94
C LYS A 99 -10.45 -2.77 10.34
N SER A 100 -9.72 -3.31 9.35
CA SER A 100 -8.45 -4.02 9.57
C SER A 100 -7.23 -3.11 9.46
N TYR A 101 -7.39 -1.89 8.95
CA TYR A 101 -6.30 -0.95 8.68
C TYR A 101 -6.55 0.39 9.37
N GLY A 102 -7.28 1.30 8.74
CA GLY A 102 -7.52 2.65 9.26
C GLY A 102 -8.10 2.67 10.68
N ALA A 103 -9.08 1.82 10.96
CA ALA A 103 -9.69 1.73 12.30
C ALA A 103 -8.71 1.20 13.37
N LYS A 104 -7.63 0.51 12.97
CA LYS A 104 -6.55 0.06 13.85
C LYS A 104 -5.40 1.06 13.96
N GLY A 105 -5.54 2.24 13.34
CA GLY A 105 -4.52 3.29 13.37
C GLY A 105 -3.34 3.05 12.42
N ILE A 106 -3.48 2.17 11.43
CA ILE A 106 -2.45 2.01 10.39
C ILE A 106 -2.41 3.26 9.50
N LYS A 107 -1.24 3.87 9.41
CA LYS A 107 -0.98 5.12 8.70
C LYS A 107 -0.07 4.91 7.49
N VAL A 108 -0.07 5.91 6.62
CA VAL A 108 0.83 6.04 5.47
C VAL A 108 1.69 7.28 5.72
N GLU A 109 3.01 7.16 5.49
CA GLU A 109 3.94 8.30 5.58
C GLU A 109 3.46 9.44 4.66
N PRO A 110 3.44 10.71 5.11
CA PRO A 110 3.00 11.84 4.28
C PRO A 110 3.69 11.92 2.91
N TYR A 111 4.97 11.54 2.84
CA TYR A 111 5.71 11.46 1.58
C TYR A 111 5.05 10.50 0.57
N LEU A 112 4.57 9.34 1.03
CA LEU A 112 3.93 8.30 0.22
C LEU A 112 2.44 8.56 -0.05
N MET A 113 1.85 9.57 0.61
CA MET A 113 0.50 10.08 0.30
C MET A 113 0.45 10.84 -1.02
N ASN A 114 1.60 11.17 -1.61
CA ASN A 114 1.70 11.69 -2.97
C ASN A 114 2.06 10.54 -3.92
N PHE A 115 1.21 10.28 -4.91
CA PHE A 115 1.41 9.17 -5.85
C PHE A 115 2.69 9.32 -6.68
N LYS A 116 3.10 10.54 -7.03
CA LYS A 116 4.38 10.79 -7.70
C LYS A 116 5.54 10.25 -6.86
N ASN A 117 5.60 10.68 -5.60
CA ASN A 117 6.62 10.28 -4.64
C ASN A 117 6.58 8.77 -4.36
N TYR A 118 5.38 8.19 -4.29
CA TYR A 118 5.19 6.76 -4.15
C TYR A 118 5.78 6.00 -5.34
N VAL A 119 5.50 6.41 -6.58
CA VAL A 119 6.09 5.78 -7.78
C VAL A 119 7.61 5.90 -7.77
N GLU A 120 8.13 7.10 -7.50
CA GLU A 120 9.57 7.35 -7.41
C GLU A 120 10.22 6.42 -6.39
N PHE A 121 9.65 6.31 -5.18
CA PHE A 121 10.17 5.41 -4.14
C PHE A 121 10.05 3.92 -4.51
N ILE A 122 8.89 3.45 -4.97
CA ILE A 122 8.71 2.04 -5.33
C ILE A 122 9.66 1.64 -6.47
N SER A 123 9.97 2.57 -7.38
CA SER A 123 10.93 2.32 -8.46
C SER A 123 12.37 2.08 -8.00
N THR A 124 12.72 2.49 -6.76
CA THR A 124 14.05 2.24 -6.18
C THR A 124 14.15 0.91 -5.44
N LEU A 125 13.04 0.19 -5.25
CA LEU A 125 13.03 -1.07 -4.52
C LEU A 125 13.48 -2.23 -5.40
N ASP A 126 14.15 -3.20 -4.78
CA ASP A 126 14.44 -4.48 -5.41
C ASP A 126 13.15 -5.11 -5.94
N ASN A 127 13.26 -5.84 -7.05
CA ASN A 127 12.14 -6.51 -7.73
C ASN A 127 11.08 -5.57 -8.35
N TYR A 128 11.35 -4.26 -8.47
CA TYR A 128 10.44 -3.34 -9.18
C TYR A 128 10.13 -3.79 -10.61
N SER A 129 11.15 -4.18 -11.37
CA SER A 129 10.99 -4.69 -12.73
C SER A 129 10.11 -5.94 -12.78
N GLU A 130 10.29 -6.85 -11.81
CA GLU A 130 9.50 -8.07 -11.70
C GLU A 130 8.04 -7.77 -11.33
N LEU A 131 7.80 -6.80 -10.45
CA LEU A 131 6.46 -6.32 -10.11
C LEU A 131 5.70 -5.80 -11.32
N LEU A 132 6.37 -5.07 -12.21
CA LEU A 132 5.76 -4.56 -13.43
C LEU A 132 5.50 -5.67 -14.46
N LYS A 133 6.42 -6.62 -14.56
CA LYS A 133 6.35 -7.73 -15.53
C LYS A 133 5.32 -8.79 -15.13
N TYR A 134 5.25 -9.13 -13.84
CA TYR A 134 4.39 -10.19 -13.30
C TYR A 134 3.56 -9.66 -12.12
N PRO A 135 2.61 -8.74 -12.37
CA PRO A 135 1.86 -8.05 -11.31
C PRO A 135 0.99 -8.98 -10.46
N ASN A 136 0.67 -10.19 -10.91
CA ASN A 136 -0.11 -11.16 -10.14
C ASN A 136 0.74 -12.04 -9.22
N GLU A 137 2.06 -12.10 -9.47
CA GLU A 137 3.02 -12.90 -8.71
C GLU A 137 3.75 -12.06 -7.65
N TRP A 138 3.84 -10.75 -7.87
CA TRP A 138 4.55 -9.82 -6.99
C TRP A 138 3.63 -8.78 -6.37
N GLN A 139 3.93 -8.41 -5.13
CA GLN A 139 3.13 -7.48 -4.35
C GLN A 139 4.00 -6.53 -3.53
N ILE A 140 3.42 -5.37 -3.23
CA ILE A 140 4.01 -4.38 -2.33
C ILE A 140 3.45 -4.67 -0.95
N ASP A 141 4.33 -5.05 -0.03
CA ASP A 141 3.99 -5.49 1.31
C ASP A 141 4.71 -4.63 2.36
N LYS A 142 4.14 -4.55 3.57
CA LYS A 142 4.67 -3.76 4.70
C LYS A 142 4.90 -4.60 5.97
N ASP A 143 4.55 -5.88 5.94
CA ASP A 143 4.43 -6.78 7.10
C ASP A 143 5.55 -7.86 7.13
N ILE A 144 6.22 -8.08 6.00
CA ILE A 144 7.35 -9.02 5.92
C ILE A 144 8.58 -8.44 6.64
N LYS A 145 8.87 -9.03 7.82
CA LYS A 145 10.03 -8.82 8.70
C LYS A 145 10.04 -7.57 9.59
N ASN A 146 8.89 -7.03 10.00
CA ASN A 146 8.88 -5.99 11.03
C ASN A 146 7.99 -6.36 12.23
N ASP A 147 8.59 -6.50 13.41
CA ASP A 147 7.92 -6.94 14.64
C ASP A 147 7.21 -5.80 15.40
N SER A 148 7.31 -4.54 14.95
CA SER A 148 6.84 -3.41 15.76
C SER A 148 5.97 -2.37 15.07
N CYS A 149 5.91 -2.29 13.72
CA CYS A 149 5.18 -1.21 13.06
C CYS A 149 4.57 -1.60 11.70
N ASN A 150 3.25 -1.76 11.66
CA ASN A 150 2.48 -2.10 10.45
C ASN A 150 2.04 -0.86 9.65
N ASN A 151 2.82 0.22 9.66
CA ASN A 151 2.53 1.42 8.86
C ASN A 151 3.18 1.36 7.47
N TYR A 152 2.57 2.01 6.48
CA TYR A 152 3.17 2.22 5.15
C TYR A 152 4.19 3.35 5.23
N PHE A 153 5.32 3.06 5.87
CA PHE A 153 6.50 3.91 5.88
C PHE A 153 7.57 3.31 4.97
N ARG A 154 8.43 4.14 4.39
CA ARG A 154 9.41 3.68 3.39
C ARG A 154 10.29 2.54 3.92
N GLU A 155 10.69 2.57 5.17
CA GLU A 155 11.49 1.52 5.81
C GLU A 155 10.78 0.16 5.95
N ASN A 156 9.44 0.15 5.91
CA ASN A 156 8.64 -1.07 6.07
C ASN A 156 8.27 -1.70 4.72
N ILE A 157 8.27 -0.93 3.64
CA ILE A 157 7.74 -1.36 2.36
C ILE A 157 8.77 -2.16 1.58
N LYS A 158 8.36 -3.33 1.09
CA LYS A 158 9.15 -4.19 0.20
C LYS A 158 8.30 -4.73 -0.94
N ILE A 159 8.96 -5.08 -2.04
CA ILE A 159 8.35 -5.85 -3.12
C ILE A 159 8.73 -7.31 -2.92
N VAL A 160 7.71 -8.16 -2.80
CA VAL A 160 7.85 -9.56 -2.44
C VAL A 160 7.03 -10.44 -3.37
N ARG A 161 7.40 -11.71 -3.49
CA ARG A 161 6.52 -12.68 -4.14
C ARG A 161 5.30 -12.93 -3.27
N LYS A 162 4.18 -13.21 -3.92
CA LYS A 162 2.94 -13.58 -3.27
C LYS A 162 3.10 -14.86 -2.44
N GLU A 163 3.87 -15.80 -2.96
CA GLU A 163 4.16 -17.09 -2.33
C GLU A 163 4.94 -16.93 -1.03
N ASP A 164 5.98 -16.08 -1.02
CA ASP A 164 6.78 -15.82 0.18
C ASP A 164 5.94 -15.21 1.31
N ASN A 165 5.02 -14.31 0.98
CA ASN A 165 4.11 -13.71 1.97
C ASN A 165 3.12 -14.74 2.53
N LEU A 166 2.60 -15.62 1.67
CA LEU A 166 1.71 -16.70 2.11
C LEU A 166 2.44 -17.69 3.03
N GLU A 167 3.69 -18.05 2.72
CA GLU A 167 4.47 -18.94 3.57
C GLU A 167 4.81 -18.29 4.91
N GLU A 168 5.17 -17.00 4.93
CA GLU A 168 5.39 -16.23 6.17
C GLU A 168 4.12 -16.12 7.02
N GLU A 169 2.96 -15.86 6.40
CA GLU A 169 1.68 -15.83 7.13
C GLU A 169 1.35 -17.22 7.70
N ASN A 170 1.58 -18.28 6.91
CA ASN A 170 1.36 -19.65 7.34
C ASN A 170 2.33 -20.06 8.45
N SER A 171 3.60 -19.65 8.40
CA SER A 171 4.60 -19.95 9.42
C SER A 171 4.23 -19.33 10.76
N ARG A 172 3.74 -18.08 10.78
CA ARG A 172 3.23 -17.40 12.00
C ARG A 172 2.00 -18.09 12.60
N LYS A 173 1.21 -18.79 11.78
CA LYS A 173 0.06 -19.59 12.23
C LYS A 173 0.43 -21.02 12.62
N ARG A 174 1.64 -21.50 12.31
CA ARG A 174 2.11 -22.81 12.76
C ARG A 174 2.40 -22.71 14.26
N PHE A 175 1.79 -23.62 15.02
CA PHE A 175 2.05 -23.79 16.44
C PHE A 175 2.15 -25.28 16.75
N LYS A 176 2.97 -25.60 17.74
CA LYS A 176 3.08 -26.95 18.27
C LYS A 176 1.77 -27.35 18.94
N ILE A 177 1.42 -28.63 18.87
CA ILE A 177 0.21 -29.17 19.50
C ILE A 177 0.53 -30.39 20.34
N LYS A 178 -0.21 -30.56 21.44
CA LYS A 178 -0.11 -31.70 22.35
C LYS A 178 -1.31 -32.61 22.11
N MET A 179 -1.06 -33.92 22.03
CA MET A 179 -2.07 -34.98 22.07
C MET A 179 -2.12 -35.54 23.48
N ILE A 180 -3.32 -35.58 24.06
CA ILE A 180 -3.55 -35.88 25.47
C ILE A 180 -4.56 -37.04 25.58
N ASP A 181 -4.28 -37.97 26.49
CA ASP A 181 -5.18 -39.09 26.79
C ASP A 181 -6.41 -38.66 27.61
N GLU A 182 -7.30 -39.61 27.92
CA GLU A 182 -8.50 -39.35 28.73
C GLU A 182 -8.18 -38.94 30.19
N ASN A 183 -7.02 -39.36 30.70
CA ASN A 183 -6.55 -39.08 32.06
C ASN A 183 -5.83 -37.73 32.16
N GLY A 184 -5.59 -37.05 31.04
CA GLY A 184 -4.87 -35.77 30.99
C GLY A 184 -3.36 -35.89 30.79
N ASN A 185 -2.82 -37.08 30.53
CA ASN A 185 -1.40 -37.27 30.26
C ASN A 185 -1.05 -36.87 28.82
N ILE A 186 0.05 -36.13 28.65
CA ILE A 186 0.58 -35.80 27.33
C ILE A 186 1.17 -37.07 26.71
N ILE A 187 0.56 -37.53 25.63
CA ILE A 187 1.05 -38.67 24.85
C ILE A 187 2.20 -38.22 23.94
N LYS A 188 2.01 -37.11 23.22
CA LYS A 188 2.99 -36.59 22.26
C LYS A 188 2.81 -35.11 21.97
N VAL A 189 3.91 -34.43 21.66
CA VAL A 189 3.92 -33.07 21.12
C VAL A 189 4.33 -33.12 19.65
N PHE A 190 3.56 -32.48 18.78
CA PHE A 190 3.82 -32.39 17.35
C PHE A 190 4.17 -30.96 16.97
N GLU A 191 5.08 -30.81 16.00
CA GLU A 191 5.48 -29.50 15.48
C GLU A 191 4.34 -28.74 14.78
N SER A 192 3.34 -29.46 14.26
CA SER A 192 2.12 -28.87 13.69
C SER A 192 0.99 -29.90 13.57
N ILE A 193 -0.22 -29.41 13.28
CA ILE A 193 -1.38 -30.25 12.95
C ILE A 193 -1.09 -31.16 11.75
N THR A 194 -0.35 -30.69 10.74
CA THR A 194 0.00 -31.49 9.56
C THR A 194 0.90 -32.67 9.91
N VAL A 195 1.83 -32.48 10.85
CA VAL A 195 2.68 -33.58 11.34
C VAL A 195 1.83 -34.58 12.14
N ALA A 196 0.92 -34.10 13.00
CA ALA A 196 0.01 -34.97 13.74
C ALA A 196 -0.90 -35.79 12.83
N GLU A 197 -1.46 -35.22 11.76
CA GLU A 197 -2.26 -35.96 10.79
C GLU A 197 -1.46 -37.09 10.13
N LYS A 198 -0.22 -36.80 9.67
CA LYS A 198 0.63 -37.79 9.03
C LYS A 198 0.97 -38.97 9.95
N GLU A 199 1.19 -38.69 11.24
CA GLU A 199 1.59 -39.72 12.20
C GLU A 199 0.41 -40.48 12.82
N THR A 200 -0.72 -39.81 13.04
CA THR A 200 -1.88 -40.42 13.71
C THR A 200 -2.96 -40.91 12.74
N GLY A 201 -2.92 -40.47 11.48
CA GLY A 201 -4.00 -40.69 10.51
C GLY A 201 -5.29 -39.90 10.79
N ILE A 202 -5.33 -39.11 11.86
CA ILE A 202 -6.51 -38.32 12.23
C ILE A 202 -6.54 -37.08 11.34
N HIS A 203 -7.63 -36.89 10.60
CA HIS A 203 -7.77 -35.78 9.67
C HIS A 203 -7.53 -34.42 10.35
N ARG A 204 -6.65 -33.61 9.76
CA ARG A 204 -6.20 -32.30 10.30
C ARG A 204 -7.34 -31.36 10.66
N GLY A 205 -8.45 -31.42 9.91
CA GLY A 205 -9.64 -30.60 10.18
C GLY A 205 -10.30 -30.92 11.52
N ASN A 206 -10.28 -32.19 11.93
CA ASN A 206 -10.84 -32.63 13.20
C ASN A 206 -9.92 -32.24 14.36
N ILE A 207 -8.61 -32.44 14.19
CA ILE A 207 -7.59 -31.97 15.14
C ILE A 207 -7.71 -30.45 15.34
N ALA A 208 -7.80 -29.67 14.26
CA ALA A 208 -7.93 -28.22 14.33
C ALA A 208 -9.20 -27.76 15.08
N ARG A 209 -10.33 -28.46 14.89
CA ARG A 209 -11.56 -28.20 15.65
C ARG A 209 -11.39 -28.51 17.13
N ALA A 210 -10.75 -29.63 17.46
CA ALA A 210 -10.47 -30.02 18.84
C ALA A 210 -9.56 -28.99 19.55
N VAL A 211 -8.46 -28.58 18.91
CA VAL A 211 -7.56 -27.54 19.44
C VAL A 211 -8.27 -26.21 19.68
N ARG A 212 -9.26 -25.85 18.85
CA ARG A 212 -10.06 -24.62 19.01
C ARG A 212 -11.20 -24.77 20.03
N GLY A 213 -11.35 -25.93 20.67
CA GLY A 213 -12.46 -26.22 21.58
C GLY A 213 -13.83 -26.39 20.87
N GLN A 214 -13.85 -26.48 19.55
CA GLN A 214 -15.07 -26.73 18.76
C GLN A 214 -15.46 -28.22 18.73
N SER A 215 -14.58 -29.09 19.19
CA SER A 215 -14.81 -30.51 19.45
C SER A 215 -14.11 -30.87 20.76
N LYS A 216 -14.68 -31.82 21.52
CA LYS A 216 -14.06 -32.31 22.76
C LYS A 216 -12.82 -33.15 22.48
N THR A 217 -12.85 -33.93 21.39
CA THR A 217 -11.78 -34.84 21.00
C THR A 217 -11.62 -34.90 19.48
N ALA A 218 -10.51 -35.47 19.01
CA ALA A 218 -10.35 -35.96 17.65
C ALA A 218 -9.58 -37.28 17.68
N GLY A 219 -10.14 -38.33 17.06
CA GLY A 219 -9.58 -39.68 17.09
C GLY A 219 -9.48 -40.29 18.49
N GLY A 220 -10.36 -39.88 19.43
CA GLY A 220 -10.33 -40.34 20.83
C GLY A 220 -9.44 -39.52 21.76
N TYR A 221 -8.61 -38.61 21.23
CA TYR A 221 -7.66 -37.82 22.04
C TYR A 221 -8.12 -36.38 22.23
N ARG A 222 -7.69 -35.77 23.34
CA ARG A 222 -7.79 -34.32 23.55
C ARG A 222 -6.59 -33.62 22.91
N TRP A 223 -6.81 -32.43 22.35
CA TRP A 223 -5.80 -31.70 21.61
C TRP A 223 -5.70 -30.26 22.10
N GLU A 224 -4.49 -29.82 22.40
CA GLU A 224 -4.23 -28.48 22.94
C GLU A 224 -3.01 -27.86 22.26
N LYS A 225 -2.95 -26.51 22.25
CA LYS A 225 -1.72 -25.82 21.85
C LYS A 225 -0.61 -26.12 22.86
N ALA A 226 0.60 -26.33 22.36
CA ALA A 226 1.74 -26.60 23.23
C ALA A 226 2.24 -25.35 23.93
#